data_AF-A0A7J6WR67-F1
#
_entry.id   AF-A0A7J6WR67-F1
#
_cell.length_a   1.000
_cell.length_b   1.000
_cell.length_c   1.000
_cell.angle_alpha   90.00
_cell.angle_beta   90.00
_cell.angle_gamma   90.00
#
_symmetry.space_group_name_H-M   'P 1'
#
loop_
_entity.id
_entity.type
_entity.pdbx_description
1 polymer ?
#
loop_
_entity_poly.entity_id
_entity_poly.type
_entity_poly.pdbx_seq_one_letter_code
_entity_poly.pdbx_strand_id
1 'polypeptide(L)'
;MSQQPGRVASVYSEVQTSRLNQSLPLPNVLQKPFTVKEGPNSSAAGNPDEIAKLFPNLFGQPSASLVPSETQGLNPDQKLRIGVVLSGGQAPGGHNVISGIF
;
A
#
# COMPACT_ATOMS: atom_id res chain seq x y z
N MET A 1 -1.18 -18.43 -26.65
CA MET A 1 -1.09 -17.18 -25.88
C MET A 1 -2.39 -17.03 -25.10
N SER A 2 -2.39 -17.33 -23.81
CA SER A 2 -3.60 -17.29 -22.98
C SER A 2 -4.03 -15.84 -22.77
N GLN A 3 -5.21 -15.49 -23.29
CA GLN A 3 -5.89 -14.22 -22.99
C GLN A 3 -6.12 -14.16 -21.47
N GLN A 4 -5.47 -13.22 -20.78
CA GLN A 4 -5.76 -12.94 -19.37
C GLN A 4 -7.17 -12.34 -19.26
N PRO A 5 -8.03 -12.83 -18.36
CA PRO A 5 -9.38 -12.30 -18.19
C PRO A 5 -9.30 -10.81 -17.79
N GLY A 6 -9.98 -9.95 -18.56
CA GLY A 6 -10.13 -8.52 -18.25
C GLY A 6 -9.44 -7.52 -19.18
N ARG A 7 -8.50 -7.97 -20.05
CA ARG A 7 -7.89 -7.08 -21.07
C ARG A 7 -8.60 -7.23 -22.41
N VAL A 8 -9.74 -6.57 -22.58
CA VAL A 8 -10.38 -6.49 -23.91
C VAL A 8 -9.68 -5.39 -24.71
N ALA A 9 -8.51 -5.73 -25.27
CA ALA A 9 -7.65 -4.78 -25.98
C ALA A 9 -8.35 -4.04 -27.14
N SER A 10 -9.44 -4.60 -27.69
CA SER A 10 -10.21 -3.98 -28.77
C SER A 10 -11.00 -2.71 -28.38
N VAL A 11 -11.11 -2.39 -27.08
CA VAL A 11 -11.84 -1.21 -26.58
C VAL A 11 -10.90 -0.10 -26.09
N TYR A 12 -9.59 -0.36 -26.02
CA TYR A 12 -8.60 0.61 -25.58
C TYR A 12 -8.00 1.38 -26.75
N SER A 13 -7.78 2.67 -26.54
CA SER A 13 -6.94 3.46 -27.44
C SER A 13 -5.49 2.94 -27.43
N GLU A 14 -4.71 3.32 -28.43
CA GLU A 14 -3.29 3.00 -28.51
C GLU A 14 -2.53 3.46 -27.25
N VAL A 15 -2.83 4.67 -26.76
CA VAL A 15 -2.21 5.23 -25.54
C VAL A 15 -2.61 4.43 -24.30
N GLN A 16 -3.88 4.04 -24.18
CA GLN A 16 -4.34 3.20 -23.06
C GLN A 16 -3.62 1.85 -23.08
N THR A 17 -3.51 1.23 -24.25
CA THR A 17 -2.81 -0.05 -24.43
C THR A 17 -1.33 0.05 -24.08
N SER A 18 -0.65 1.11 -24.53
CA SER A 18 0.75 1.36 -24.18
C SER A 18 0.94 1.56 -22.68
N ARG A 19 0.04 2.33 -22.04
CA ARG A 19 0.14 2.65 -20.60
C ARG A 19 -0.02 1.43 -19.69
N LEU A 20 -0.74 0.39 -20.12
CA LEU A 20 -0.87 -0.87 -19.37
C LEU A 20 0.47 -1.60 -19.18
N ASN A 21 1.47 -1.32 -20.01
CA ASN A 21 2.79 -1.97 -19.95
C ASN A 21 3.84 -1.11 -19.23
N GLN A 22 3.47 0.08 -18.76
CA GLN A 22 4.40 0.96 -18.04
C GLN A 22 4.69 0.39 -16.65
N SER A 23 5.95 0.11 -16.37
CA SER A 23 6.40 -0.22 -15.02
C SER A 23 6.43 1.02 -14.14
N LEU A 24 5.94 0.90 -12.90
CA LEU A 24 5.95 1.97 -11.92
C LEU A 24 7.21 1.85 -11.05
N PRO A 25 7.91 2.96 -10.75
CA PRO A 25 9.06 2.93 -9.88
C PRO A 25 8.65 2.53 -8.47
N LEU A 26 9.34 1.53 -7.91
CA LEU A 26 9.19 1.11 -6.52
C LEU A 26 10.34 1.67 -5.66
N PRO A 27 10.07 2.20 -4.46
CA PRO A 27 11.10 2.52 -3.49
C PRO A 27 12.05 1.34 -3.26
N ASN A 28 13.36 1.59 -3.22
CA ASN A 28 14.38 0.54 -3.12
C ASN A 28 14.15 -0.41 -1.92
N VAL A 29 13.62 0.10 -0.80
CA VAL A 29 13.34 -0.69 0.40
C VAL A 29 12.25 -1.75 0.19
N LEU A 30 11.35 -1.57 -0.78
CA LEU A 30 10.29 -2.53 -1.10
C LEU A 30 10.73 -3.60 -2.11
N GLN A 31 11.90 -3.44 -2.73
CA GLN A 31 12.42 -4.39 -3.72
C GLN A 31 13.17 -5.58 -3.09
N LYS A 32 13.50 -5.50 -1.80
CA LYS A 32 14.24 -6.50 -1.04
C LYS A 32 13.55 -6.72 0.32
N PRO A 33 13.91 -7.78 1.07
CA PRO A 33 13.42 -7.94 2.43
C PRO A 33 13.73 -6.70 3.28
N PHE A 34 12.78 -6.34 4.13
CA PHE A 34 12.87 -5.19 5.01
C PHE A 34 12.33 -5.55 6.40
N THR A 35 12.70 -4.75 7.40
CA THR A 35 12.12 -4.80 8.73
C THR A 35 11.55 -3.42 9.10
N VAL A 36 10.68 -3.41 10.10
CA VAL A 36 10.09 -2.18 10.64
C VAL A 36 10.98 -1.68 11.77
N LYS A 37 11.40 -0.42 11.68
CA LYS A 37 12.06 0.31 12.75
C LYS A 37 11.07 1.29 13.37
N GLU A 38 10.83 1.11 14.66
CA GLU A 38 10.02 2.04 15.45
C GLU A 38 10.76 3.37 15.66
N GLY A 39 10.03 4.45 15.48
CA GLY A 39 10.44 5.82 15.69
C GLY A 39 9.80 6.41 16.96
N PRO A 40 9.78 7.75 17.09
CA PRO A 40 9.15 8.40 18.23
C PRO A 40 7.64 8.18 18.26
N ASN A 41 7.06 8.23 19.47
CA ASN A 41 5.62 8.21 19.72
C ASN A 41 4.93 9.36 18.98
N SER A 42 3.79 9.05 18.37
CA SER A 42 2.95 10.06 17.70
C SER A 42 2.14 10.89 18.70
N SER A 43 1.60 12.00 18.23
CA SER A 43 0.60 12.80 18.96
C SER A 43 -0.37 13.42 17.95
N ALA A 44 -1.43 14.05 18.45
CA ALA A 44 -2.37 14.77 17.62
C ALA A 44 -1.91 16.21 17.35
N ALA A 45 -2.24 16.73 16.18
CA ALA A 45 -1.99 18.13 15.83
C ALA A 45 -2.80 19.13 16.67
N GLY A 46 -3.93 18.69 17.26
CA GLY A 46 -4.77 19.49 18.15
C GLY A 46 -5.52 18.60 19.15
N ASN A 47 -5.81 19.15 20.32
CA ASN A 47 -6.55 18.50 21.42
C ASN A 47 -6.04 17.10 21.82
N PRO A 48 -4.73 16.93 22.10
CA PRO A 48 -4.14 15.62 22.38
C PRO A 48 -4.80 14.90 23.57
N ASP A 49 -5.13 15.63 24.64
CA ASP A 49 -5.74 15.03 25.85
C ASP A 49 -7.15 14.48 25.60
N GLU A 50 -7.93 15.13 24.73
CA GLU A 50 -9.28 14.68 24.38
C GLU A 50 -9.22 13.47 23.45
N ILE A 51 -8.34 13.51 22.45
CA ILE A 51 -8.15 12.41 21.50
C ILE A 51 -7.59 11.17 22.23
N ALA A 52 -6.66 11.36 23.16
CA ALA A 52 -6.13 10.27 23.98
C ALA A 52 -7.24 9.55 24.76
N LYS A 53 -8.24 10.28 25.29
CA LYS A 53 -9.39 9.68 25.96
C LYS A 53 -10.30 8.88 25.03
N LEU A 54 -10.45 9.32 23.77
CA LEU A 54 -11.28 8.63 22.77
C LEU A 54 -10.61 7.35 22.23
N PHE A 55 -9.28 7.33 22.13
CA PHE A 55 -8.53 6.24 21.52
C PHE A 55 -7.46 5.65 22.46
N PRO A 56 -7.84 5.11 23.63
CA PRO A 56 -6.90 4.70 24.67
C PRO A 56 -5.93 3.58 24.24
N ASN A 57 -6.29 2.79 23.21
CA ASN A 57 -5.47 1.68 22.72
C ASN A 57 -4.61 2.03 21.49
N LEU A 58 -4.80 3.22 20.89
CA LEU A 58 -4.15 3.61 19.64
C LEU A 58 -3.40 4.93 19.73
N PHE A 59 -3.81 5.83 20.62
CA PHE A 59 -3.14 7.12 20.77
C PHE A 59 -1.70 6.94 21.25
N GLY A 60 -0.78 7.65 20.61
CA GLY A 60 0.63 7.63 21.00
C GLY A 60 1.46 6.49 20.39
N GLN A 61 0.90 5.67 19.50
CA GLN A 61 1.67 4.63 18.83
C GLN A 61 2.89 5.21 18.10
N PRO A 62 4.04 4.51 18.11
CA PRO A 62 5.25 4.96 17.44
C PRO A 62 5.06 5.07 15.94
N SER A 63 5.81 6.00 15.34
CA SER A 63 5.96 6.06 13.89
C SER A 63 6.80 4.89 13.38
N ALA A 64 6.50 4.39 12.18
CA ALA A 64 7.20 3.26 11.58
C ALA A 64 8.04 3.69 10.38
N SER A 65 9.25 3.15 10.25
CA SER A 65 10.10 3.29 9.06
C SER A 65 10.55 1.92 8.57
N LEU A 66 10.56 1.72 7.25
CA LEU A 66 11.09 0.49 6.65
C LEU A 66 12.60 0.64 6.47
N VAL A 67 13.35 -0.36 6.90
CA VAL A 67 14.81 -0.44 6.68
C VAL A 67 15.17 -1.78 6.03
N PRO A 68 16.19 -1.83 5.15
CA PRO A 68 16.63 -3.09 4.56
C PRO A 68 16.97 -4.14 5.63
N SER A 69 16.62 -5.40 5.37
CA SER A 69 16.95 -6.52 6.22
C SER A 69 17.47 -7.70 5.39
N GLU A 70 18.29 -8.55 6.00
CA GLU A 70 18.72 -9.83 5.42
C GLU A 70 17.79 -10.98 5.82
N THR A 71 16.97 -10.79 6.85
CA THR A 71 15.99 -11.79 7.28
C THR A 71 14.80 -11.80 6.32
N GLN A 72 14.45 -12.97 5.79
CA GLN A 72 13.17 -13.14 5.11
C GLN A 72 12.03 -12.81 6.09
N GLY A 73 11.04 -12.05 5.63
CA GLY A 73 9.92 -11.58 6.44
C GLY A 73 8.95 -12.68 6.83
N LEU A 74 7.68 -12.30 7.03
CA LEU A 74 6.58 -13.20 7.41
C LEU A 74 6.51 -14.46 6.53
N ASN A 75 5.96 -15.53 7.11
CA ASN A 75 5.82 -16.83 6.48
C ASN A 75 5.16 -16.69 5.08
N PRO A 76 5.85 -17.06 3.98
CA PRO A 76 5.33 -16.91 2.61
C PRO A 76 4.07 -17.75 2.35
N ASP A 77 3.79 -18.76 3.17
CA ASP A 77 2.61 -19.61 3.05
C ASP A 77 1.35 -19.00 3.68
N GLN A 78 1.48 -17.89 4.42
CA GLN A 78 0.34 -17.23 5.04
C GLN A 78 -0.48 -16.46 4.00
N LYS A 79 -1.55 -17.08 3.51
CA LYS A 79 -2.52 -16.42 2.62
C LYS A 79 -3.27 -15.32 3.37
N LEU A 80 -3.16 -14.08 2.87
CA LEU A 80 -3.90 -12.94 3.40
C LEU A 80 -5.24 -12.78 2.66
N ARG A 81 -6.31 -12.51 3.40
CA ARG A 81 -7.60 -12.06 2.84
C ARG A 81 -7.74 -10.57 3.12
N ILE A 82 -7.57 -9.75 2.10
CA ILE A 82 -7.54 -8.29 2.22
C ILE A 82 -8.81 -7.71 1.59
N GLY A 83 -9.58 -6.95 2.37
CA GLY A 83 -10.68 -6.13 1.86
C GLY A 83 -10.19 -4.72 1.54
N VAL A 84 -10.51 -4.20 0.36
CA VAL A 84 -10.12 -2.86 -0.09
C VAL A 84 -11.37 -2.03 -0.33
N VAL A 85 -11.41 -0.80 0.21
CA VAL A 85 -12.51 0.16 0.01
C VAL A 85 -11.93 1.44 -0.60
N LEU A 86 -12.53 1.91 -1.70
CA LEU A 86 -12.26 3.23 -2.27
C LEU A 86 -13.35 4.19 -1.77
N SER A 87 -12.98 5.17 -0.95
CA SER A 87 -13.92 6.13 -0.35
C SER A 87 -13.71 7.55 -0.86
N GLY A 88 -14.80 8.30 -1.01
CA GLY A 88 -14.77 9.69 -1.48
C GLY A 88 -14.91 9.82 -3.00
N GLY A 89 -14.48 10.97 -3.53
CA GLY A 89 -14.50 11.24 -4.97
C GLY A 89 -13.39 10.49 -5.72
N GLN A 90 -13.56 10.37 -7.04
CA GLN A 90 -12.56 9.73 -7.90
C GLN A 90 -11.24 10.50 -7.91
N ALA A 91 -10.12 9.77 -7.77
CA ALA A 91 -8.78 10.32 -7.89
C ALA A 91 -7.93 9.43 -8.84
N PRO A 92 -7.19 10.02 -9.80
CA PRO A 92 -6.27 9.27 -10.65
C PRO A 92 -5.24 8.49 -9.82
N GLY A 93 -5.07 7.20 -10.13
CA GLY A 93 -4.12 6.33 -9.45
C GLY A 93 -4.73 5.31 -8.48
N GLY A 94 -6.03 5.38 -8.18
CA GLY A 94 -6.69 4.39 -7.30
C GLY A 94 -6.54 2.94 -7.77
N HIS A 95 -6.59 2.70 -9.09
CA HIS A 95 -6.33 1.36 -9.65
C HIS A 95 -4.86 0.93 -9.49
N ASN A 96 -3.90 1.85 -9.52
CA ASN A 96 -2.48 1.53 -9.30
C ASN A 96 -2.22 1.09 -7.84
N VAL A 97 -2.98 1.64 -6.89
CA VAL A 97 -2.95 1.19 -5.48
C VAL A 97 -3.45 -0.26 -5.40
N ILE A 98 -4.58 -0.57 -6.03
CA ILE A 98 -5.12 -1.94 -6.05
C ILE A 98 -4.12 -2.91 -6.70
N SER A 99 -3.51 -2.54 -7.82
CA SER A 99 -2.50 -3.39 -8.48
C SER A 99 -1.20 -3.53 -7.70
N GLY A 100 -0.89 -2.62 -6.77
CA GLY A 100 0.29 -2.74 -5.90
C GLY A 100 0.04 -3.62 -4.67
N ILE A 101 -1.22 -3.80 -4.28
CA ILE A 101 -1.63 -4.72 -3.20
C ILE A 101 -1.75 -6.16 -3.71
N PHE A 102 -2.11 -6.33 -4.99
CA PHE A 102 -2.29 -7.63 -5.67
C PHE A 102 -0.96 -8.20 -6.20
#